data_AF-A0A663ENJ4-F1
#
_entry.id   AF-A0A663ENJ4-F1
#
_cell.length_a   1.000
_cell.length_b   1.000
_cell.length_c   1.000
_cell.angle_alpha   90.00
_cell.angle_beta   90.00
_cell.angle_gamma   90.00
#
_symmetry.space_group_name_H-M   'P 1'
#
loop_
_entity.id
_entity.type
_entity.pdbx_description
1 polymer ?
#
loop_
_entity_poly.entity_id
_entity_poly.type
_entity_poly.pdbx_seq_one_letter_code
_entity_poly.pdbx_strand_id
1 'polypeptide(L)'
;MIRSTSATCQVRTSYLPEEILWGYEFTPAISLSASGKYVADFSLFDQVVKVTAPCCLHETVRFGDPEKVKLEESLREAAEREREGAPLSVRISNV
;
A
#
# COMPACT_ATOMS: atom_id res chain seq x y z
N MET A 1 -17.05 -13.26 -10.58
CA MET A 1 -18.12 -13.68 -11.51
C MET A 1 -19.11 -12.53 -11.61
N ILE A 2 -19.36 -12.01 -12.80
CA ILE A 2 -20.38 -10.97 -12.98
C ILE A 2 -21.75 -11.66 -12.88
N ARG A 3 -22.60 -11.18 -11.95
CA ARG A 3 -23.85 -11.83 -11.55
C ARG A 3 -24.75 -12.19 -12.73
N SER A 4 -24.83 -11.33 -13.75
CA SER A 4 -25.75 -11.53 -14.88
C SER A 4 -25.17 -12.38 -16.02
N THR A 5 -23.86 -12.56 -16.12
CA THR A 5 -23.24 -13.17 -17.31
C THR A 5 -22.50 -14.47 -17.02
N SER A 6 -22.46 -14.96 -15.78
CA SER A 6 -21.66 -16.12 -15.35
C SER A 6 -20.18 -16.06 -15.77
N ALA A 7 -19.73 -14.90 -16.24
CA ALA A 7 -18.40 -14.67 -16.79
C ALA A 7 -17.42 -14.26 -15.69
N THR A 8 -16.16 -14.59 -15.87
CA THR A 8 -15.07 -14.10 -15.05
C THR A 8 -14.74 -12.64 -15.42
N CYS A 9 -14.38 -11.83 -14.43
CA CYS A 9 -13.96 -10.44 -14.61
C CYS A 9 -12.73 -10.22 -13.75
N GLN A 10 -11.71 -9.59 -14.32
CA GLN A 10 -10.48 -9.26 -13.64
C GLN A 10 -10.30 -7.74 -13.69
N VAL A 11 -10.22 -7.13 -12.52
CA VAL A 11 -9.92 -5.70 -12.35
C VAL A 11 -8.51 -5.60 -11.79
N ARG A 12 -7.67 -4.74 -12.37
CA ARG A 12 -6.28 -4.54 -11.97
C ARG A 12 -6.05 -3.06 -11.69
N THR A 13 -5.24 -2.76 -10.69
CA THR A 13 -4.73 -1.42 -10.40
C THR A 13 -3.29 -1.53 -9.90
N SER A 14 -2.53 -0.44 -9.98
CA SER A 14 -1.15 -0.34 -9.50
C SER A 14 -0.95 1.02 -8.85
N TYR A 15 -0.05 1.09 -7.88
CA TYR A 15 0.35 2.34 -7.23
C TYR A 15 1.86 2.52 -7.34
N LEU A 16 2.31 3.73 -7.65
CA LEU A 16 3.68 4.17 -7.49
C LEU A 16 3.98 4.44 -6.00
N PRO A 17 5.25 4.37 -5.56
CA PRO A 17 5.61 4.66 -4.16
C PRO A 17 5.09 6.01 -3.66
N GLU A 18 5.05 7.02 -4.52
CA GLU A 18 4.59 8.38 -4.21
C GLU A 18 3.07 8.49 -4.03
N GLU A 19 2.29 7.51 -4.53
CA GLU A 19 0.83 7.45 -4.40
C GLU A 19 0.40 6.83 -3.06
N ILE A 20 1.35 6.27 -2.30
CA ILE A 20 1.10 5.66 -0.98
C ILE A 20 1.21 6.73 0.11
N LEU A 21 0.07 7.18 0.62
CA LEU A 21 -0.02 8.25 1.61
C LEU A 21 0.00 7.69 3.05
N TRP A 22 1.17 7.73 3.70
CA TRP A 22 1.30 7.33 5.11
C TRP A 22 0.72 8.36 6.08
N GLY A 23 -0.01 7.89 7.09
CA GLY A 23 -0.65 8.75 8.08
C GLY A 23 -1.93 9.43 7.58
N TYR A 24 -2.57 8.86 6.56
CA TYR A 24 -3.87 9.27 6.06
C TYR A 24 -4.91 8.18 6.28
N GLU A 25 -6.18 8.59 6.40
CA GLU A 25 -7.34 7.72 6.49
C GLU A 25 -8.37 8.13 5.45
N PHE A 26 -9.12 7.16 4.90
CA PHE A 26 -10.22 7.45 3.98
C PHE A 26 -11.41 8.07 4.72
N THR A 27 -12.04 9.06 4.10
CA THR A 27 -13.30 9.59 4.61
C THR A 27 -14.38 8.50 4.56
N PRO A 28 -15.21 8.34 5.62
CA PRO A 28 -16.28 7.35 5.61
C PRO A 28 -17.29 7.59 4.47
N ALA A 29 -17.22 6.77 3.42
CA ALA A 29 -18.10 6.88 2.26
C ALA A 29 -19.48 6.23 2.47
N ILE A 30 -19.69 5.50 3.57
CA ILE A 30 -20.96 4.83 3.88
C ILE A 30 -21.58 5.44 5.12
N SER A 31 -22.83 5.88 5.01
CA SER A 31 -23.60 6.46 6.11
C SER A 31 -24.99 5.82 6.22
N LEU A 32 -25.65 6.00 7.37
CA LEU A 32 -27.03 5.59 7.58
C LEU A 32 -27.95 6.78 7.32
N SER A 33 -28.84 6.65 6.34
CA SER A 33 -29.89 7.65 6.11
C SER A 33 -30.86 7.72 7.30
N ALA A 34 -31.59 8.85 7.40
CA ALA A 34 -32.67 9.00 8.37
C ALA A 34 -33.75 7.89 8.27
N SER A 35 -33.86 7.25 7.10
CA SER A 35 -34.78 6.12 6.86
C SER A 35 -34.24 4.76 7.31
N GLY A 36 -33.03 4.70 7.88
CA GLY A 36 -32.38 3.45 8.30
C GLY A 36 -31.73 2.65 7.17
N LYS A 37 -31.61 3.22 5.96
CA LYS A 37 -30.92 2.60 4.82
C LYS A 37 -29.47 3.05 4.76
N TYR A 38 -28.55 2.14 4.44
CA TYR A 38 -27.17 2.50 4.09
C TYR A 38 -27.11 3.24 2.77
N VAL A 39 -26.38 4.34 2.75
CA VAL A 39 -26.14 5.18 1.57
C VAL A 39 -24.64 5.26 1.36
N ALA A 40 -24.20 4.96 0.14
CA ALA A 40 -22.82 5.15 -0.28
C ALA A 40 -22.69 6.48 -1.04
N ASP A 41 -21.85 7.37 -0.55
CA ASP A 41 -21.48 8.61 -1.22
C ASP A 41 -20.16 8.40 -1.97
N PHE A 42 -20.25 8.24 -3.29
CA PHE A 42 -19.08 8.02 -4.14
C PHE A 42 -18.19 9.26 -4.27
N SER A 43 -18.66 10.46 -3.91
CA SER A 43 -17.81 11.65 -3.87
C SER A 43 -16.79 11.62 -2.73
N LEU A 44 -16.96 10.71 -1.77
CA LEU A 44 -16.02 10.50 -0.66
C LEU A 44 -15.08 9.31 -0.89
N PHE A 45 -15.24 8.58 -2.02
CA PHE A 45 -14.56 7.30 -2.23
C PHE A 45 -13.03 7.40 -2.26
N ASP A 46 -12.51 8.43 -2.92
CA ASP A 46 -11.08 8.72 -3.04
C ASP A 46 -10.60 9.81 -2.06
N GLN A 47 -11.52 10.33 -1.23
CA GLN A 47 -11.18 11.38 -0.28
C GLN A 47 -10.42 10.80 0.91
N VAL A 48 -9.28 11.40 1.19
CA VAL A 48 -8.42 11.06 2.32
C VAL A 48 -8.17 12.27 3.21
N VAL A 49 -8.07 12.02 4.51
CA VAL A 49 -7.77 13.03 5.53
C VAL A 49 -6.47 12.66 6.25
N LYS A 50 -5.66 13.67 6.56
CA LYS A 50 -4.42 13.46 7.32
C LYS A 50 -4.76 13.23 8.78
N VAL A 51 -4.36 12.09 9.32
CA VAL A 51 -4.58 11.77 10.73
C VAL A 51 -3.36 12.17 11.53
N THR A 52 -3.57 12.98 12.57
CA THR A 52 -2.54 13.25 13.56
C THR A 52 -2.24 11.94 14.26
N ALA A 53 -1.04 11.40 14.07
CA ALA A 53 -0.61 10.20 14.79
C ALA A 53 -0.90 10.38 16.28
N PRO A 54 -1.52 9.41 16.97
CA PRO A 54 -1.59 9.45 18.42
C PRO A 54 -0.16 9.66 18.92
N CYS A 55 0.03 10.67 19.78
CA CYS A 55 1.32 11.23 20.19
C CYS A 55 2.29 10.25 20.88
N CYS A 56 2.04 8.94 20.82
CA CYS A 56 2.75 7.90 21.53
C CYS A 56 3.89 7.24 20.72
N LEU A 57 4.13 7.66 19.47
CA LEU A 57 5.29 7.22 18.67
C LEU A 57 5.99 8.39 17.98
N HIS A 58 5.89 9.59 18.56
CA HIS A 58 6.61 10.78 18.11
C HIS A 58 7.94 10.92 18.86
N GLU A 59 8.81 9.91 18.77
CA GLU A 59 10.23 10.14 19.09
C GLU A 59 11.19 9.58 18.04
N THR A 60 10.74 8.88 16.99
CA THR A 60 11.69 8.26 16.03
C THR A 60 11.34 8.35 14.54
N VAL A 61 10.38 9.17 14.09
CA VAL A 61 10.08 9.31 12.64
C VAL A 61 10.25 10.73 12.10
N ARG A 62 11.08 11.57 12.76
CA ARG A 62 11.39 12.95 12.28
C ARG A 62 12.83 13.20 11.84
N PHE A 63 13.69 12.20 11.90
CA PHE A 63 14.98 12.23 11.21
C PHE A 63 15.22 10.82 10.72
N GLY A 64 15.67 10.64 9.48
CA GLY A 64 15.92 9.32 8.91
C GLY A 64 16.64 8.46 9.94
N ASP A 65 16.00 7.36 10.32
CA ASP A 65 16.56 6.41 11.27
C ASP A 65 17.94 5.99 10.73
N PRO A 66 19.05 6.32 11.43
CA PRO A 66 20.38 5.99 10.95
C PRO A 66 20.57 4.47 10.78
N GLU A 67 19.77 3.65 11.48
CA GLU A 67 19.73 2.20 11.29
C GLU A 67 19.15 1.84 9.92
N LYS A 68 18.07 2.52 9.50
CA LYS A 68 17.44 2.31 8.18
C LYS A 68 18.42 2.59 7.05
N VAL A 69 19.17 3.69 7.12
CA VAL A 69 20.14 4.06 6.08
C VAL A 69 21.26 3.03 5.97
N LYS A 70 21.79 2.55 7.11
CA LYS A 70 22.81 1.48 7.14
C LYS A 70 22.28 0.17 6.57
N LEU A 71 21.01 -0.15 6.84
CA LEU A 71 20.38 -1.37 6.35
C LEU A 71 20.18 -1.32 4.82
N GLU A 72 19.80 -0.17 4.28
CA GLU A 72 19.67 0.05 2.83
C GLU A 72 21.02 -0.06 2.11
N GLU A 73 22.09 0.43 2.72
CA GLU A 73 23.46 0.31 2.21
C GLU A 73 23.94 -1.15 2.24
N SER A 74 23.73 -1.87 3.35
CA SER A 74 24.05 -3.31 3.45
C SER A 74 23.26 -4.16 2.47
N LEU A 75 21.98 -3.83 2.21
CA LEU A 75 21.16 -4.54 1.22
C LEU A 75 21.70 -4.29 -0.20
N ARG A 76 22.12 -3.06 -0.51
CA ARG A 76 22.71 -2.72 -1.80
C ARG A 76 24.05 -3.42 -2.01
N GLU A 77 24.91 -3.46 -1.00
CA GLU A 77 26.17 -4.22 -1.04
C GLU A 77 25.94 -5.73 -1.17
N ALA A 78 24.95 -6.28 -0.47
CA ALA A 78 24.58 -7.69 -0.58
C ALA A 78 24.07 -8.04 -1.99
N ALA A 79 23.26 -7.16 -2.61
CA ALA A 79 22.79 -7.33 -3.99
C ALA A 79 23.93 -7.25 -5.02
N GLU A 80 24.94 -6.40 -4.78
CA GLU A 80 26.14 -6.34 -5.61
C GLU A 80 27.01 -7.59 -5.46
N ARG A 81 27.16 -8.12 -4.24
CA ARG A 81 27.84 -9.41 -4.01
C ARG A 81 27.10 -10.59 -4.62
N GLU A 82 25.77 -10.57 -4.61
CA GLU A 82 24.95 -11.60 -5.26
C GLU A 82 25.11 -11.55 -6.80
N ARG A 83 25.28 -10.34 -7.37
CA ARG A 83 25.58 -10.16 -8.80
C ARG A 83 27.00 -10.66 -9.18
N GLU A 84 27.93 -10.68 -8.24
CA GLU A 84 29.27 -11.28 -8.43
C GLU A 84 29.29 -12.80 -8.18
N GLY A 85 28.32 -13.32 -7.44
CA GLY A 85 28.17 -14.75 -7.15
C GLY A 85 27.13 -15.44 -8.02
N ALA A 86 27.50 -15.81 -9.25
CA ALA A 86 26.84 -16.76 -10.18
C ALA A 86 25.30 -16.70 -10.34
N PRO A 87 24.75 -16.69 -11.57
CA PRO A 87 23.31 -16.52 -11.75
C PRO A 87 22.53 -17.71 -11.15
N LEU A 88 21.80 -17.47 -10.07
CA LEU A 88 20.78 -18.39 -9.58
C LEU A 88 19.67 -18.46 -10.63
N SER A 89 19.70 -19.50 -11.46
CA SER A 89 18.65 -19.79 -12.42
C SER A 89 17.37 -20.16 -11.68
N VAL A 90 16.54 -19.16 -11.37
CA VAL A 90 15.19 -19.41 -10.86
C VAL A 90 14.33 -19.82 -12.05
N ARG A 91 14.17 -21.14 -12.24
CA ARG A 91 13.20 -21.66 -13.20
C ARG A 91 11.81 -21.55 -12.58
N ILE A 92 11.09 -20.51 -12.95
CA ILE A 92 9.66 -20.40 -12.64
C ILE A 92 8.92 -21.23 -13.69
N SER A 93 8.39 -22.38 -13.26
CA SER A 93 7.48 -23.19 -14.05
C SER A 93 6.09 -22.57 -13.93
N ASN A 94 5.59 -21.98 -15.01
CA ASN A 94 4.18 -21.64 -15.09
C ASN A 94 3.42 -22.89 -15.56
N VAL A 95 2.36 -23.24 -14.83
CA VAL A 95 1.26 -24.09 -15.30
C VAL A 95 0.30 -23.25 -16.14
#